data_AF-A0A3D4HH27-F1
#
_entry.id   AF-A0A3D4HH27-F1
#
_cell.length_a   1.000
_cell.length_b   1.000
_cell.length_c   1.000
_cell.angle_alpha   90.00
_cell.angle_beta   90.00
_cell.angle_gamma   90.00
#
_symmetry.space_group_name_H-M   'P 1'
#
loop_
_entity.id
_entity.type
_entity.pdbx_description
1 polymer ?
#
loop_
_entity_poly.entity_id
_entity_poly.type
_entity_poly.pdbx_seq_one_letter_code
_entity_poly.pdbx_strand_id
1 'polypeptide(L)'
;MIGWYGGAVVSQHVDFIHLDPNIYWRGLKSLVEFESVWDGLVKAEIFGLLIVLIACNEGLRTQGGPREIGRAVTRAVVASMVAVLFLNYFITKIQL
;
A
#
# COMPACT_ATOMS: atom_id res chain seq x y z
N MET A 1 4.48 -10.78 -0.64
CA MET A 1 5.20 -11.93 -1.22
C MET A 1 6.20 -11.53 -2.30
N ILE A 2 5.80 -10.92 -3.42
CA ILE A 2 6.73 -10.53 -4.50
C ILE A 2 7.89 -9.66 -3.98
N GLY A 3 7.63 -8.72 -3.07
CA GLY A 3 8.68 -7.91 -2.44
C GLY A 3 9.68 -8.71 -1.60
N TRP A 4 9.24 -9.74 -0.87
CA TRP A 4 10.14 -10.59 -0.07
C TRP A 4 11.07 -11.43 -0.96
N TYR A 5 10.54 -11.96 -2.06
CA TYR A 5 11.34 -12.67 -3.06
C TYR A 5 12.30 -11.73 -3.79
N GLY A 6 11.88 -10.51 -4.14
CA GLY A 6 12.76 -9.48 -4.71
C GLY A 6 13.95 -9.16 -3.79
N GLY A 7 13.69 -8.98 -2.48
CA GLY A 7 14.75 -8.77 -1.49
C GLY A 7 15.70 -9.97 -1.36
N ALA A 8 15.20 -11.20 -1.49
CA ALA A 8 16.02 -12.41 -1.49
C ALA A 8 16.95 -12.47 -2.71
N VAL A 9 16.43 -12.17 -3.90
CA VAL A 9 17.20 -12.17 -5.16
C VAL A 9 18.29 -11.09 -5.14
N VAL A 10 17.98 -9.88 -4.64
CA VAL A 10 18.96 -8.80 -4.50
C VAL A 10 20.04 -9.16 -3.48
N SER A 11 19.67 -9.77 -2.35
CA SER A 11 20.63 -10.19 -1.32
C SER A 11 21.60 -11.28 -1.82
N GLN A 12 21.21 -12.03 -2.86
CA GLN A 12 22.05 -13.04 -3.50
C GLN A 12 22.93 -12.50 -4.63
N HIS A 13 22.48 -11.48 -5.36
CA HIS A 13 23.20 -10.96 -6.54
C HIS A 13 24.11 -9.77 -6.24
N VAL A 14 23.97 -9.14 -5.07
CA VAL A 14 24.81 -8.01 -4.68
C VAL A 14 26.05 -8.52 -3.93
N ASP A 15 27.22 -8.39 -4.57
CA ASP A 15 28.52 -8.84 -4.06
C ASP A 15 28.91 -8.23 -2.69
N PHE A 16 28.27 -7.13 -2.29
CA PHE A 16 28.56 -6.45 -1.02
C PHE A 16 27.90 -7.11 0.20
N ILE A 17 26.80 -7.86 0.01
CA ILE A 17 25.95 -8.32 1.13
C ILE A 17 26.01 -9.85 1.30
N HIS A 18 26.31 -10.64 0.25
CA HIS A 18 26.56 -12.10 0.28
C HIS A 18 25.87 -12.83 1.46
N LEU A 19 24.54 -12.73 1.54
CA LEU A 19 23.78 -13.38 2.59
C LEU A 19 23.31 -14.74 2.09
N ASP A 20 23.61 -15.80 2.86
CA ASP A 20 23.04 -17.11 2.60
C ASP A 20 21.50 -17.02 2.65
N PRO A 21 20.78 -17.57 1.66
CA PRO A 21 19.31 -17.51 1.63
C PRO A 21 18.65 -18.06 2.90
N ASN A 22 19.29 -18.99 3.62
CA ASN A 22 18.78 -19.51 4.89
C ASN A 22 18.86 -18.51 6.05
N ILE A 23 19.78 -17.54 5.99
CA ILE A 23 19.91 -16.48 6.99
C ILE A 23 18.88 -15.39 6.70
N TYR A 24 18.70 -15.03 5.42
CA TYR A 24 17.67 -14.08 5.00
C TYR A 24 16.26 -14.51 5.46
N TRP A 25 15.87 -15.76 5.19
CA TRP A 25 14.54 -16.25 5.57
C TRP A 25 14.34 -16.36 7.08
N ARG A 26 15.39 -16.71 7.85
CA ARG A 26 15.31 -16.74 9.32
C ARG A 26 15.16 -15.34 9.90
N GLY A 27 15.93 -14.36 9.41
CA GLY A 27 15.81 -12.97 9.82
C GLY A 27 14.44 -12.38 9.48
N LEU A 28 13.92 -12.70 8.28
CA LEU A 28 12.58 -12.26 7.88
C LEU A 28 11.50 -12.86 8.78
N LYS A 29 11.61 -14.15 9.15
CA LYS A 29 10.68 -14.79 10.10
C LYS A 29 10.77 -14.24 11.52
N SER A 30 11.94 -13.81 11.97
CA SER A 30 12.10 -13.23 13.32
C SER A 30 11.64 -11.78 13.41
N LEU A 31 11.66 -11.05 12.29
CA LEU A 31 11.22 -9.65 12.22
C LEU A 31 9.74 -9.50 11.90
N VAL A 32 9.15 -10.47 11.18
CA VAL A 32 7.74 -10.45 10.82
C VAL A 32 6.95 -11.23 11.87
N GLU A 33 6.40 -10.50 12.82
CA GLU A 33 5.44 -11.04 13.78
C GLU A 33 4.05 -11.16 13.15
N PHE A 34 3.24 -12.10 13.65
CA PHE A 34 1.87 -12.34 13.16
C PHE A 34 0.98 -11.09 13.28
N GLU A 35 1.19 -10.29 14.32
CA GLU A 35 0.50 -9.03 14.57
C GLU A 35 0.74 -8.01 13.46
N SER A 36 1.99 -7.88 12.99
CA SER A 36 2.34 -6.96 11.90
C SER A 36 1.64 -7.30 10.58
N VAL A 37 1.41 -8.59 10.32
CA VAL A 37 0.69 -9.05 9.12
C VAL A 37 -0.80 -8.74 9.25
N TRP A 38 -1.38 -8.99 10.43
CA TRP A 38 -2.78 -8.71 10.69
C TRP A 38 -3.11 -7.22 10.58
N ASP A 39 -2.29 -6.36 11.17
CA ASP A 39 -2.46 -4.91 11.08
C ASP A 39 -2.31 -4.39 9.65
N GLY A 40 -1.40 -4.97 8.87
CA GLY A 40 -1.28 -4.67 7.45
C GLY A 40 -2.54 -5.03 6.66
N LEU A 41 -3.17 -6.16 6.98
CA LEU A 41 -4.39 -6.63 6.32
C LEU A 41 -5.58 -5.71 6.60
N VAL A 42 -5.79 -5.37 7.88
CA VAL A 42 -6.87 -4.46 8.32
C VAL A 42 -6.69 -3.08 7.69
N LYS A 43 -5.46 -2.54 7.66
CA LYS A 43 -5.17 -1.26 6.99
C LYS A 43 -5.50 -1.30 5.50
N ALA A 44 -5.12 -2.38 4.82
CA ALA A 44 -5.36 -2.53 3.39
C ALA A 44 -6.86 -2.52 3.05
N GLU A 45 -7.68 -3.19 3.87
CA GLU A 45 -9.14 -3.21 3.70
C GLU A 45 -9.75 -1.80 3.87
N ILE A 46 -9.35 -1.07 4.92
CA ILE A 46 -9.83 0.30 5.16
C ILE A 46 -9.43 1.24 4.02
N PHE A 47 -8.18 1.17 3.54
CA PHE A 47 -7.74 1.99 2.40
C PHE A 47 -8.50 1.64 1.13
N GLY A 48 -8.75 0.36 0.88
CA GLY A 48 -9.55 -0.09 -0.27
C GLY A 48 -10.96 0.49 -0.25
N LEU A 49 -11.65 0.37 0.89
CA LEU A 49 -13.01 0.93 1.07
C LEU A 49 -13.02 2.46 0.88
N LEU A 50 -12.04 3.16 1.45
CA LEU A 50 -11.92 4.61 1.31
C LEU A 50 -11.75 5.04 -0.15
N ILE A 51 -10.86 4.38 -0.90
CA ILE A 51 -10.62 4.68 -2.32
C ILE A 51 -11.89 4.44 -3.13
N VAL A 52 -12.59 3.33 -2.91
CA VAL A 52 -13.84 3.02 -3.60
C VAL A 52 -14.90 4.08 -3.33
N LEU A 53 -15.08 4.50 -2.07
CA LEU A 53 -16.05 5.54 -1.71
C LEU A 53 -15.73 6.88 -2.40
N ILE A 54 -14.46 7.28 -2.42
CA ILE A 54 -14.02 8.52 -3.09
C ILE A 54 -14.24 8.41 -4.61
N ALA A 55 -13.90 7.27 -5.21
CA ALA A 55 -14.08 7.03 -6.63
C ALA A 55 -15.57 7.04 -7.03
N CYS A 56 -16.44 6.39 -6.25
CA CYS A 56 -17.88 6.40 -6.46
C CYS A 56 -18.46 7.80 -6.28
N ASN A 57 -18.04 8.55 -5.26
CA ASN A 57 -18.50 9.92 -5.02
C ASN A 57 -18.19 10.83 -6.21
N GLU A 58 -16.96 10.78 -6.72
CA GLU A 58 -16.56 11.65 -7.82
C GLU A 58 -17.11 11.19 -9.17
N GLY A 59 -17.33 9.88 -9.35
CA GLY A 59 -18.03 9.33 -10.50
C GLY A 59 -19.52 9.64 -10.54
N LEU A 60 -20.20 9.73 -9.39
CA LEU A 60 -21.61 10.11 -9.31
C LEU A 60 -21.83 11.61 -9.47
N ARG A 61 -20.85 12.43 -9.09
CA ARG A 61 -20.90 13.90 -9.20
C ARG A 61 -20.51 14.40 -10.59
N THR A 62 -19.93 13.54 -11.44
CA THR A 62 -19.65 13.91 -12.83
C THR A 62 -20.91 14.16 -13.64
N GLN A 63 -21.05 15.37 -14.14
CA GLN A 63 -22.07 15.75 -15.09
C GLN A 63 -21.37 16.46 -16.26
N GLY A 64 -21.22 15.76 -17.39
CA GLY A 64 -20.53 16.33 -18.55
C GLY A 64 -20.12 15.30 -19.60
N GLY A 65 -19.63 15.80 -20.73
CA GLY A 65 -19.12 14.97 -21.83
C GLY A 65 -17.75 14.31 -21.52
N PRO A 66 -17.17 13.59 -22.50
CA PRO A 66 -15.96 12.77 -22.31
C PRO A 66 -14.76 13.50 -21.69
N ARG A 67 -14.64 14.81 -21.92
CA ARG A 67 -13.54 15.65 -21.39
C ARG A 67 -13.64 15.88 -19.89
N GLU A 68 -14.85 15.98 -19.35
CA GLU A 68 -15.06 16.17 -17.90
C GLU A 68 -14.90 14.85 -17.14
N ILE A 69 -15.17 13.70 -17.77
CA ILE A 69 -14.93 12.37 -17.19
C ILE A 69 -13.44 12.18 -16.89
N GLY A 70 -12.56 12.52 -17.85
CA GLY A 70 -11.11 12.42 -17.63
C GLY A 70 -10.63 13.30 -16.47
N ARG A 71 -11.15 14.54 -16.37
CA ARG A 71 -10.84 15.45 -15.26
C ARG A 71 -11.30 14.92 -13.90
N ALA A 72 -12.49 14.32 -13.85
CA ALA A 72 -13.03 13.76 -12.63
C ALA A 72 -12.25 12.53 -12.16
N VAL A 73 -11.81 11.66 -13.07
CA VAL A 73 -10.94 10.54 -12.74
C VAL A 73 -9.63 11.04 -12.12
N THR A 74 -9.00 12.07 -12.71
CA THR A 74 -7.78 12.65 -12.12
C THR A 74 -8.03 13.25 -10.74
N ARG A 75 -9.16 13.96 -10.56
CA ARG A 75 -9.54 14.50 -9.25
C ARG A 75 -9.77 13.40 -8.22
N ALA A 76 -10.44 12.32 -8.59
CA ALA A 76 -10.69 11.16 -7.72
C ALA A 76 -9.38 10.50 -7.28
N VAL A 77 -8.44 10.28 -8.21
CA VAL A 77 -7.12 9.70 -7.89
C VAL A 77 -6.35 10.58 -6.93
N VAL A 78 -6.25 11.89 -7.21
CA VAL A 78 -5.54 12.84 -6.33
C VAL A 78 -6.19 12.90 -4.94
N ALA A 79 -7.52 13.01 -4.87
CA ALA A 79 -8.25 13.02 -3.61
C ALA A 79 -8.03 11.73 -2.81
N SER A 80 -8.07 10.57 -3.48
CA SER A 80 -7.82 9.27 -2.84
C SER A 80 -6.37 9.14 -2.33
N MET A 81 -5.37 9.61 -3.08
CA MET A 81 -3.97 9.59 -2.65
C MET A 81 -3.75 10.43 -1.40
N VAL A 82 -4.31 11.65 -1.35
CA VAL A 82 -4.20 12.54 -0.19
C VAL A 82 -4.95 11.95 1.01
N ALA A 83 -6.15 11.41 0.81
CA ALA A 83 -6.94 10.81 1.88
C ALA A 83 -6.25 9.56 2.48
N VAL A 84 -5.68 8.69 1.64
CA VAL A 84 -4.91 7.52 2.09
C VAL A 84 -3.67 7.96 2.85
N LEU A 85 -2.94 8.98 2.40
CA LEU A 85 -1.77 9.51 3.13
C LEU A 85 -2.17 10.03 4.52
N PHE A 86 -3.25 10.80 4.59
CA PHE A 86 -3.75 11.36 5.84
C PHE A 86 -4.19 10.25 6.81
N LEU A 87 -4.96 9.29 6.32
CA LEU A 87 -5.42 8.15 7.11
C LEU A 87 -4.26 7.27 7.56
N ASN A 88 -3.25 7.07 6.71
CA ASN A 88 -2.04 6.33 7.06
C ASN A 88 -1.28 6.97 8.22
N TYR A 89 -1.14 8.30 8.23
CA TYR A 89 -0.53 9.03 9.34
C TYR A 89 -1.28 8.79 10.65
N PHE A 90 -2.61 8.92 10.63
CA PHE A 90 -3.45 8.69 11.82
C PHE A 90 -3.36 7.27 12.34
N ILE A 91 -3.52 6.27 11.47
CA ILE A 91 -3.45 4.86 11.89
C ILE A 91 -2.08 4.53 12.45
N THR A 92 -1.01 4.99 11.80
CA THR A 92 0.36 4.75 12.27
C THR A 92 0.61 5.41 13.62
N LYS A 93 0.07 6.61 13.86
CA LYS A 93 0.14 7.31 15.16
C LYS A 93 -0.66 6.64 16.27
N ILE A 94 -1.74 5.93 15.95
CA ILE A 94 -2.57 5.22 16.94
C ILE A 94 -1.91 3.91 17.36
N GLN A 95 -1.17 3.29 16.44
CA GLN A 95 -0.53 1.99 16.63
C GLN A 95 0.89 2.08 17.23
N LEU A 96 1.46 3.29 17.26
CA LEU A 96 2.72 3.67 17.93
C LEU A 96 2.41 4.22 19.32
#